data_AF-A0A415T7Z9-F1
#
_entry.id   AF-A0A415T7Z9-F1
#
_cell.length_a   1.000
_cell.length_b   1.000
_cell.length_c   1.000
_cell.angle_alpha   90.00
_cell.angle_beta   90.00
_cell.angle_gamma   90.00
#
_symmetry.space_group_name_H-M   'P 1'
#
loop_
_entity.id
_entity.type
_entity.pdbx_description
1 polymer ?
#
loop_
_entity_poly.entity_id
_entity_poly.type
_entity_poly.pdbx_seq_one_letter_code
_entity_poly.pdbx_strand_id
1 'polypeptide(L)'
;MAKILVIRFSALGDVAMTVPVLCSFANSFPQHQVVVLSRPNMAALFTQVPSNVSFWGVDVKKEYAGIKGLLRLFSLLKHEQFDFVADLHGVLRSRFLSFCFKLSGVKVAYIDKERGKRKKLTSVENKVLTPQTTSFERYALVFKQLGFSFPLSFHSIFGNEKGNIENIRSVVGYKEVHDKWIGVAPFAAHQGKVYPIELQEQVVRSLSSRENVKLFLFGGGKKEVAQLEQWQQAYPRVVSVAGKLKMAEELALMSHLDVMLAMDSGNMHLASLVGTPVVSVWGATHPYAGFMGWGQSEKNAVQISLPCRPCSIFGNKPCIRGDYACLRQITPNQIIEKVESLL
;
A
#
# COMPACT_ATOMS: atom_id res chain seq x y z
N MET A 1 28.51 -14.90 2.46
CA MET A 1 27.59 -13.80 2.08
C MET A 1 26.45 -14.43 1.30
N ALA A 2 25.20 -14.05 1.56
CA ALA A 2 24.03 -14.68 0.95
C ALA A 2 23.36 -13.74 -0.06
N LYS A 3 22.82 -14.29 -1.13
CA LYS A 3 21.97 -13.61 -2.12
C LYS A 3 20.55 -14.16 -2.04
N ILE A 4 19.60 -13.29 -1.73
CA ILE A 4 18.21 -13.64 -1.46
C ILE A 4 17.30 -13.11 -2.57
N LEU A 5 16.54 -13.99 -3.21
CA LEU A 5 15.45 -13.62 -4.11
C LEU A 5 14.15 -13.43 -3.34
N VAL A 6 13.56 -12.24 -3.42
CA VAL A 6 12.27 -11.92 -2.78
C VAL A 6 11.20 -11.80 -3.85
N ILE A 7 10.12 -12.58 -3.75
CA ILE A 7 9.07 -12.61 -4.78
C ILE A 7 7.78 -11.96 -4.26
N ARG A 8 7.37 -10.83 -4.88
CA ARG A 8 6.07 -10.18 -4.64
C ARG A 8 5.60 -9.39 -5.86
N PHE A 9 4.60 -9.87 -6.60
CA PHE A 9 4.14 -9.22 -7.85
C PHE A 9 2.94 -8.25 -7.68
N SER A 10 2.10 -8.44 -6.66
CA SER A 10 0.84 -7.69 -6.49
C SER A 10 0.26 -7.86 -5.08
N ALA A 11 -0.71 -7.05 -4.64
CA ALA A 11 -1.12 -5.77 -5.23
C ALA A 11 -0.10 -4.66 -4.91
N LEU A 12 -0.31 -3.44 -5.43
CA LEU A 12 0.59 -2.30 -5.17
C LEU A 12 0.82 -2.08 -3.66
N GLY A 13 -0.26 -2.06 -2.87
CA GLY A 13 -0.18 -1.90 -1.42
C GLY A 13 0.65 -2.99 -0.74
N ASP A 14 0.46 -4.25 -1.11
CA ASP A 14 1.27 -5.34 -0.54
C ASP A 14 2.75 -5.27 -0.94
N VAL A 15 3.07 -4.81 -2.16
CA VAL A 15 4.46 -4.60 -2.60
C VAL A 15 5.06 -3.43 -1.83
N ALA A 16 4.33 -2.33 -1.66
CA ALA A 16 4.74 -1.21 -0.82
C ALA A 16 5.02 -1.68 0.62
N MET A 17 4.18 -2.56 1.17
CA MET A 17 4.38 -3.12 2.51
C MET A 17 5.63 -4.01 2.65
N THR A 18 6.27 -4.46 1.56
CA THR A 18 7.55 -5.17 1.68
C THR A 18 8.70 -4.21 1.96
N VAL A 19 8.62 -2.95 1.53
CA VAL A 19 9.73 -1.98 1.62
C VAL A 19 10.25 -1.83 3.06
N PRO A 20 9.42 -1.59 4.11
CA PRO A 20 9.92 -1.45 5.47
C PRO A 20 10.67 -2.69 5.97
N VAL A 21 10.17 -3.87 5.62
CA VAL A 21 10.75 -5.16 6.03
C VAL A 21 12.09 -5.41 5.33
N LEU A 22 12.17 -5.08 4.04
CA LEU A 22 13.38 -5.25 3.26
C LEU A 22 14.46 -4.26 3.66
N CYS A 23 14.12 -2.99 3.92
CA CYS A 23 15.04 -2.01 4.49
C CYS A 23 15.55 -2.46 5.87
N SER A 24 14.65 -2.94 6.74
CA SER A 24 15.02 -3.46 8.07
C SER A 24 16.01 -4.63 7.97
N PHE A 25 15.73 -5.58 7.08
CA PHE A 25 16.61 -6.72 6.81
C PHE A 25 17.97 -6.25 6.28
N ALA A 26 17.96 -5.41 5.26
CA ALA A 26 19.15 -4.96 4.56
C ALA A 26 20.11 -4.17 5.48
N ASN A 27 19.56 -3.35 6.38
CA ASN A 27 20.33 -2.63 7.39
C ASN A 27 20.90 -3.56 8.49
N SER A 28 20.17 -4.64 8.83
CA SER A 28 20.62 -5.62 9.83
C SER A 28 21.67 -6.59 9.27
N PHE A 29 21.67 -6.79 7.94
CA PHE A 29 22.57 -7.71 7.25
C PHE A 29 23.20 -7.05 6.01
N PRO A 30 24.07 -6.04 6.18
CA PRO A 30 24.67 -5.29 5.06
C PRO A 30 25.52 -6.17 4.13
N GLN A 31 26.01 -7.32 4.63
CA GLN A 31 26.78 -8.31 3.88
C GLN A 31 25.92 -9.24 3.00
N HIS A 32 24.59 -9.12 3.05
CA HIS A 32 23.66 -9.92 2.24
C HIS A 32 23.03 -9.07 1.15
N GLN A 33 22.82 -9.68 -0.01
CA GLN A 33 22.17 -9.03 -1.14
C GLN A 33 20.72 -9.48 -1.24
N VAL A 34 19.82 -8.55 -1.53
CA VAL A 34 18.40 -8.81 -1.75
C VAL A 34 18.04 -8.38 -3.16
N VAL A 35 17.46 -9.30 -3.92
CA VAL A 35 16.89 -9.01 -5.25
C VAL A 35 15.37 -9.12 -5.16
N VAL A 36 14.68 -8.00 -5.34
CA VAL A 36 13.22 -7.94 -5.32
C VAL A 36 12.66 -8.18 -6.71
N LEU A 37 11.96 -9.29 -6.87
CA LEU A 37 11.29 -9.66 -8.10
C LEU A 37 9.82 -9.21 -8.06
N SER A 38 9.49 -8.17 -8.83
CA SER A 38 8.13 -7.61 -8.92
C SER A 38 7.80 -7.13 -10.33
N ARG A 39 6.62 -6.52 -10.52
CA ARG A 39 6.23 -5.93 -11.81
C ARG A 39 6.96 -4.60 -12.03
N PRO A 40 7.34 -4.24 -13.27
CA PRO A 40 8.15 -3.04 -13.55
C PRO A 40 7.57 -1.73 -12.99
N ASN A 41 6.24 -1.61 -12.95
CA ASN A 41 5.57 -0.43 -12.42
C ASN A 41 5.70 -0.24 -10.89
N MET A 42 6.34 -1.18 -10.18
CA MET A 42 6.64 -1.10 -8.75
C MET A 42 8.06 -0.55 -8.48
N ALA A 43 8.88 -0.35 -9.52
CA ALA A 43 10.29 0.02 -9.36
C ALA A 43 10.49 1.30 -8.53
N ALA A 44 9.57 2.26 -8.63
CA ALA A 44 9.62 3.52 -7.90
C ALA A 44 9.60 3.35 -6.37
N LEU A 45 9.11 2.21 -5.85
CA LEU A 45 9.13 1.89 -4.41
C LEU A 45 10.52 1.52 -3.89
N PHE A 46 11.46 1.23 -4.79
CA PHE A 46 12.79 0.69 -4.49
C PHE A 46 13.92 1.59 -4.99
N THR A 47 13.68 2.88 -5.17
CA THR A 47 14.69 3.83 -5.68
C THR A 47 15.62 4.38 -4.58
N GLN A 48 15.13 4.46 -3.35
CA GLN A 48 15.88 4.99 -2.19
C GLN A 48 15.98 3.96 -1.05
N VAL A 49 16.16 2.69 -1.42
CA VAL A 49 16.40 1.60 -0.48
C VAL A 49 17.91 1.40 -0.26
N PRO A 50 18.35 0.69 0.79
CA PRO A 50 19.76 0.38 1.01
C PRO A 50 20.42 -0.25 -0.24
N SER A 51 21.71 0.03 -0.45
CA SER A 51 22.46 -0.33 -1.67
C SER A 51 22.56 -1.83 -1.95
N ASN A 52 22.39 -2.66 -0.91
CA ASN A 52 22.32 -4.12 -1.01
C ASN A 52 20.93 -4.65 -1.35
N VAL A 53 19.95 -3.78 -1.62
CA VAL A 53 18.63 -4.13 -2.17
C VAL A 53 18.54 -3.67 -3.62
N SER A 54 18.36 -4.61 -4.55
CA SER A 54 18.14 -4.33 -5.96
C SER A 54 16.74 -4.76 -6.40
N PHE A 55 16.25 -4.15 -7.47
CA PHE A 55 14.92 -4.42 -8.01
C PHE A 55 15.02 -5.03 -9.41
N TRP A 56 14.31 -6.15 -9.63
CA TRP A 56 14.17 -6.80 -10.92
C TRP A 56 12.70 -6.77 -11.37
N GLY A 57 12.42 -5.93 -12.36
CA GLY A 57 11.10 -5.80 -12.96
C GLY A 57 10.81 -6.90 -13.98
N VAL A 58 9.70 -7.64 -13.81
CA VAL A 58 9.27 -8.70 -14.72
C VAL A 58 7.77 -8.64 -15.01
N ASP A 59 7.39 -8.81 -16.28
CA ASP A 59 5.98 -8.90 -16.67
C ASP A 59 5.52 -10.37 -16.71
N VAL A 60 5.05 -10.89 -15.57
CA VAL A 60 4.47 -12.23 -15.46
C VAL A 60 3.06 -12.39 -16.07
N LYS A 61 2.52 -11.33 -16.67
CA LYS A 61 1.23 -11.36 -17.37
C LYS A 61 1.38 -11.36 -18.89
N LYS A 62 2.44 -10.76 -19.42
CA LYS A 62 2.73 -10.72 -20.86
C LYS A 62 3.98 -11.50 -21.19
N GLU A 63 5.15 -10.98 -20.83
CA GLU A 63 6.45 -11.53 -21.20
C GLU A 63 6.64 -12.96 -20.66
N TYR A 64 6.40 -13.18 -19.37
CA TYR A 64 6.56 -14.49 -18.72
C TYR A 64 5.22 -15.14 -18.41
N ALA A 65 4.27 -15.04 -19.35
CA ALA A 65 2.95 -15.62 -19.22
C ALA A 65 2.98 -17.16 -19.30
N GLY A 66 2.15 -17.81 -18.49
CA GLY A 66 2.00 -19.27 -18.48
C GLY A 66 3.23 -20.03 -17.99
N ILE A 67 3.17 -21.36 -18.03
CA ILE A 67 4.23 -22.23 -17.50
C ILE A 67 5.54 -22.06 -18.28
N LYS A 68 5.48 -22.03 -19.62
CA LYS A 68 6.66 -21.83 -20.48
C LYS A 68 7.35 -20.49 -20.18
N GLY A 69 6.57 -19.42 -20.01
CA GLY A 69 7.10 -18.12 -19.61
C GLY A 69 7.76 -18.17 -18.23
N LEU A 70 7.13 -18.79 -17.24
CA LEU A 70 7.73 -18.92 -15.91
C LEU A 70 8.98 -19.81 -15.90
N LEU A 71 9.06 -20.85 -16.73
CA LEU A 71 10.28 -21.66 -16.89
C LEU A 71 11.42 -20.86 -17.51
N ARG A 72 11.12 -20.02 -18.51
CA ARG A 72 12.11 -19.10 -19.08
C ARG A 72 12.59 -18.10 -18.04
N LEU A 73 11.68 -17.53 -17.25
CA LEU A 73 12.03 -16.63 -16.14
C LEU A 73 12.90 -17.33 -15.10
N PHE A 74 12.54 -18.56 -14.72
CA PHE A 74 13.33 -19.36 -13.80
C PHE A 74 14.73 -19.63 -14.34
N SER A 75 14.86 -20.00 -15.62
CA SER A 75 16.17 -20.22 -16.26
C SER A 75 17.04 -18.98 -16.18
N LEU A 76 16.48 -17.80 -16.48
CA LEU A 76 17.18 -16.52 -16.39
C LEU A 76 17.65 -16.26 -14.95
N LEU A 77 16.76 -16.38 -13.97
CA LEU A 77 17.07 -16.12 -12.57
C LEU A 77 18.01 -17.16 -11.95
N LYS A 78 18.08 -18.38 -12.50
CA LYS A 78 18.97 -19.42 -11.99
C LYS A 78 20.45 -19.05 -12.17
N HIS A 79 20.79 -18.30 -13.22
CA HIS A 79 22.15 -17.83 -13.48
C HIS A 79 22.65 -16.85 -12.40
N GLU A 80 21.75 -16.24 -11.64
CA GLU A 80 22.09 -15.30 -10.57
C GLU A 80 22.56 -15.98 -9.28
N GLN A 81 22.49 -17.31 -9.18
CA GLN A 81 23.00 -18.11 -8.05
C GLN A 81 22.46 -17.66 -6.68
N PHE A 82 21.14 -17.65 -6.52
CA PHE A 82 20.49 -17.34 -5.24
C PHE A 82 20.67 -18.45 -4.20
N ASP A 83 21.03 -18.09 -2.97
CA ASP A 83 21.13 -19.00 -1.81
C ASP A 83 19.76 -19.26 -1.17
N PHE A 84 18.89 -18.25 -1.22
CA PHE A 84 17.58 -18.29 -0.58
C PHE A 84 16.48 -17.68 -1.48
N VAL A 85 15.27 -18.22 -1.36
CA VAL A 85 14.05 -17.60 -1.92
C VAL A 85 13.05 -17.31 -0.80
N ALA A 86 12.63 -16.05 -0.70
CA ALA A 86 11.52 -15.61 0.15
C ALA A 86 10.26 -15.34 -0.70
N ASP A 87 9.32 -16.29 -0.75
CA ASP A 87 8.04 -16.09 -1.43
C ASP A 87 7.06 -15.35 -0.51
N LEU A 88 7.06 -14.02 -0.64
CA LEU A 88 6.15 -13.12 0.08
C LEU A 88 4.77 -13.04 -0.58
N HIS A 89 4.55 -13.67 -1.74
CA HIS A 89 3.31 -13.58 -2.49
C HIS A 89 2.38 -14.78 -2.24
N GLY A 90 2.92 -16.00 -2.27
CA GLY A 90 2.20 -17.25 -2.01
C GLY A 90 1.00 -17.48 -2.95
N VAL A 91 1.14 -17.18 -4.24
CA VAL A 91 0.15 -17.43 -5.30
C VAL A 91 0.68 -18.46 -6.30
N LEU A 92 -0.16 -18.98 -7.20
CA LEU A 92 0.23 -20.06 -8.12
C LEU A 92 1.53 -19.76 -8.88
N ARG A 93 1.68 -18.55 -9.45
CA ARG A 93 2.88 -18.16 -10.22
C ARG A 93 4.14 -18.08 -9.35
N SER A 94 4.05 -17.49 -8.15
CA SER A 94 5.20 -17.39 -7.25
C SER A 94 5.59 -18.75 -6.68
N ARG A 95 4.60 -19.59 -6.36
CA ARG A 95 4.79 -20.97 -5.90
C ARG A 95 5.43 -21.84 -6.97
N PHE A 96 5.07 -21.67 -8.24
CA PHE A 96 5.72 -22.36 -9.34
C PHE A 96 7.22 -22.03 -9.41
N LEU A 97 7.58 -20.74 -9.43
CA LEU A 97 9.00 -20.32 -9.42
C LEU A 97 9.74 -20.85 -8.19
N SER A 98 9.13 -20.69 -7.01
CA SER A 98 9.66 -21.17 -5.73
C SER A 98 9.87 -22.69 -5.72
N PHE A 99 8.98 -23.45 -6.35
CA PHE A 99 9.12 -24.89 -6.51
C PHE A 99 10.31 -25.24 -7.42
N CYS A 100 10.46 -24.57 -8.57
CA CYS A 100 11.63 -24.77 -9.45
C CYS A 100 12.96 -24.48 -8.74
N PHE A 101 13.02 -23.40 -7.94
CA PHE A 101 14.20 -23.10 -7.11
C PHE A 101 14.46 -24.17 -6.05
N LYS A 102 13.42 -24.63 -5.36
CA LYS A 102 13.53 -25.70 -4.37
C LYS A 102 14.08 -27.00 -5.00
N LEU A 103 13.59 -27.37 -6.19
CA LEU A 103 14.12 -28.53 -6.94
C LEU A 103 15.58 -28.36 -7.37
N SER A 104 16.06 -27.13 -7.47
CA SER A 104 17.46 -26.82 -7.79
C SER A 104 18.35 -26.72 -6.55
N GLY A 105 17.85 -27.13 -5.37
CA GLY A 105 18.62 -27.16 -4.12
C GLY A 105 18.61 -25.86 -3.32
N VAL A 106 17.90 -24.82 -3.76
CA VAL A 106 17.83 -23.52 -3.06
C VAL A 106 16.88 -23.62 -1.85
N LYS A 107 17.24 -23.03 -0.71
CA LYS A 107 16.36 -22.99 0.47
C LYS A 107 15.23 -21.98 0.24
N VAL A 108 13.99 -22.42 0.41
CA VAL A 108 12.80 -21.60 0.12
C VAL A 108 11.89 -21.51 1.33
N ALA A 109 11.40 -20.31 1.63
CA ALA A 109 10.37 -20.05 2.62
C ALA A 109 9.16 -19.36 1.99
N TYR A 110 7.99 -19.53 2.61
CA TYR A 110 6.72 -19.08 2.07
C TYR A 110 5.92 -18.30 3.11
N ILE A 111 5.21 -17.28 2.64
CA ILE A 111 4.26 -16.57 3.49
C ILE A 111 3.08 -17.44 3.93
N ASP A 112 2.79 -17.44 5.23
CA ASP A 112 1.50 -17.90 5.73
C ASP A 112 0.44 -16.81 5.53
N LYS A 113 -0.68 -17.19 4.90
CA LYS A 113 -1.80 -16.29 4.63
C LYS A 113 -2.85 -16.30 5.74
N GLU A 114 -2.67 -17.12 6.78
CA GLU A 114 -3.55 -17.24 7.95
C GLU A 114 -5.04 -17.38 7.54
N ARG A 115 -5.30 -18.18 6.49
CA ARG A 115 -6.63 -18.26 5.86
C ARG A 115 -7.73 -18.66 6.85
N GLY A 116 -7.42 -19.54 7.79
CA GLY A 116 -8.35 -19.98 8.83
C GLY A 116 -8.76 -18.84 9.77
N LYS A 117 -7.78 -18.08 10.30
CA LYS A 117 -8.07 -16.94 11.18
C LYS A 117 -8.84 -15.83 10.45
N ARG A 118 -8.45 -15.54 9.20
CA ARG A 118 -9.16 -14.58 8.34
C ARG A 118 -10.59 -15.01 8.01
N LYS A 119 -10.84 -16.31 7.83
CA LYS A 119 -12.20 -16.85 7.65
C LYS A 119 -13.06 -16.54 8.88
N LYS A 120 -12.54 -16.79 10.10
CA LYS A 120 -13.23 -16.49 11.36
C LYS A 120 -13.49 -14.98 11.55
N LEU A 121 -12.53 -14.12 11.18
CA LEU A 121 -12.68 -12.66 11.23
C LEU A 121 -13.85 -12.15 10.37
N THR A 122 -14.08 -12.77 9.21
CA THR A 122 -15.16 -12.40 8.28
C THR A 122 -16.41 -13.26 8.37
N SER A 123 -16.48 -14.18 9.33
CA SER A 123 -17.61 -15.09 9.45
C SER A 123 -18.91 -14.34 9.75
N VAL A 124 -20.04 -14.84 9.25
CA VAL A 124 -21.37 -14.32 9.59
C VAL A 124 -21.78 -14.85 10.96
N GLU A 125 -21.65 -16.16 11.13
CA GLU A 125 -21.88 -16.86 12.40
C GLU A 125 -20.56 -17.06 13.14
N ASN A 126 -20.56 -16.97 14.47
CA ASN A 126 -19.39 -17.20 15.31
C ASN A 126 -18.17 -16.35 14.88
N LYS A 127 -18.40 -15.07 14.54
CA LYS A 127 -17.36 -14.12 14.15
C LYS A 127 -16.39 -13.91 15.32
N VAL A 128 -15.09 -14.03 15.05
CA VAL A 128 -14.03 -13.75 16.04
C VAL A 128 -13.28 -12.49 15.62
N LEU A 129 -13.66 -11.35 16.21
CA LEU A 129 -13.05 -10.05 15.93
C LEU A 129 -11.77 -9.87 16.75
N THR A 130 -10.66 -10.42 16.25
CA THR A 130 -9.34 -10.29 16.88
C THR A 130 -8.32 -9.74 15.87
N PRO A 131 -7.35 -8.92 16.32
CA PRO A 131 -6.25 -8.49 15.47
C PRO A 131 -5.50 -9.69 14.88
N GLN A 132 -5.29 -9.66 13.56
CA GLN A 132 -4.48 -10.64 12.85
C GLN A 132 -3.03 -10.15 12.73
N THR A 133 -2.12 -11.09 12.50
CA THR A 133 -0.71 -10.78 12.26
C THR A 133 -0.59 -9.81 11.07
N THR A 134 0.14 -8.71 11.27
CA THR A 134 0.29 -7.68 10.23
C THR A 134 1.03 -8.25 9.02
N SER A 135 0.82 -7.67 7.83
CA SER A 135 1.59 -8.12 6.67
C SER A 135 3.09 -7.93 6.85
N PHE A 136 3.54 -6.91 7.59
CA PHE A 136 4.95 -6.68 7.90
C PHE A 136 5.55 -7.83 8.72
N GLU A 137 4.89 -8.22 9.81
CA GLU A 137 5.30 -9.36 10.63
C GLU A 137 5.26 -10.66 9.84
N ARG A 138 4.22 -10.88 9.02
CA ARG A 138 4.14 -12.08 8.16
C ARG A 138 5.27 -12.14 7.14
N TYR A 139 5.74 -11.00 6.61
CA TYR A 139 6.92 -10.96 5.76
C TYR A 139 8.20 -11.26 6.55
N ALA A 140 8.38 -10.65 7.73
CA ALA A 140 9.52 -10.93 8.61
C ALA A 140 9.59 -12.41 9.02
N LEU A 141 8.45 -13.07 9.25
CA LEU A 141 8.37 -14.51 9.54
C LEU A 141 8.89 -15.38 8.38
N VAL A 142 8.76 -14.95 7.12
CA VAL A 142 9.35 -15.68 5.98
C VAL A 142 10.88 -15.66 6.06
N PHE A 143 11.47 -14.51 6.39
CA PHE A 143 12.91 -14.41 6.61
C PHE A 143 13.37 -15.21 7.84
N LYS A 144 12.55 -15.23 8.91
CA LYS A 144 12.82 -16.08 10.09
C LYS A 144 12.90 -17.57 9.72
N GLN A 145 12.01 -18.06 8.87
CA GLN A 145 12.05 -19.44 8.35
C GLN A 145 13.33 -19.74 7.54
N LEU A 146 13.91 -18.72 6.89
CA LEU A 146 15.19 -18.86 6.18
C LEU A 146 16.39 -18.86 7.15
N GLY A 147 16.21 -18.41 8.40
CA GLY A 147 17.24 -18.33 9.42
C GLY A 147 17.63 -16.90 9.81
N PHE A 148 16.92 -15.89 9.30
CA PHE A 148 17.22 -14.48 9.54
C PHE A 148 16.20 -13.86 10.49
N SER A 149 16.65 -13.44 11.67
CA SER A 149 15.85 -12.66 12.62
C SER A 149 16.43 -11.25 12.76
N PHE A 150 15.59 -10.24 12.65
CA PHE A 150 15.97 -8.83 12.69
C PHE A 150 14.83 -7.98 13.26
N PRO A 151 15.15 -6.84 13.90
CA PRO A 151 14.13 -5.89 14.32
C PRO A 151 13.52 -5.20 13.10
N LEU A 152 12.23 -4.96 13.16
CA LEU A 152 11.51 -4.14 12.19
C LEU A 152 11.75 -2.65 12.51
N SER A 153 12.56 -1.98 11.70
CA SER A 153 12.95 -0.57 11.85
C SER A 153 12.98 0.12 10.49
N PHE A 154 12.06 1.05 10.29
CA PHE A 154 11.93 1.85 9.07
C PHE A 154 11.19 3.15 9.38
N HIS A 155 11.67 4.26 8.83
CA HIS A 155 11.07 5.57 9.01
C HIS A 155 10.37 6.04 7.73
N SER A 156 11.14 6.23 6.65
CA SER A 156 10.67 6.70 5.35
C SER A 156 11.63 6.25 4.27
N ILE A 157 11.16 6.10 3.03
CA ILE A 157 12.02 5.88 1.86
C ILE A 157 12.94 7.07 1.59
N PHE A 158 12.59 8.28 2.06
CA PHE A 158 13.40 9.49 1.94
C PHE A 158 14.26 9.74 3.19
N GLY A 159 14.36 8.78 4.11
CA GLY A 159 15.04 8.98 5.39
C GLY A 159 14.43 10.15 6.17
N ASN A 160 15.26 11.07 6.66
CA ASN A 160 14.81 12.27 7.38
C ASN A 160 14.45 13.44 6.44
N GLU A 161 14.66 13.28 5.13
CA GLU A 161 14.40 14.30 4.13
C GLU A 161 13.03 14.08 3.47
N LYS A 162 12.69 15.00 2.55
CA LYS A 162 11.50 14.90 1.71
C LYS A 162 11.92 14.62 0.27
N GLY A 163 11.03 14.00 -0.50
CA GLY A 163 11.27 13.79 -1.92
C GLY A 163 11.39 15.11 -2.68
N ASN A 164 12.24 15.14 -3.71
CA ASN A 164 12.39 16.31 -4.56
C ASN A 164 11.13 16.55 -5.40
N ILE A 165 10.55 17.75 -5.29
CA ILE A 165 9.35 18.17 -6.02
C ILE A 165 9.60 19.30 -7.03
N GLU A 166 10.85 19.68 -7.28
CA GLU A 166 11.20 20.78 -8.19
C GLU A 166 10.69 20.56 -9.61
N ASN A 167 10.80 19.32 -10.11
CA ASN A 167 10.33 18.96 -11.45
C ASN A 167 8.79 19.00 -11.59
N ILE A 168 8.05 19.08 -10.49
CA ILE A 168 6.58 19.07 -10.47
C ILE A 168 5.98 20.37 -9.93
N ARG A 169 6.80 21.41 -9.69
CA ARG A 169 6.35 22.73 -9.18
C ARG A 169 5.29 23.37 -10.04
N SER A 170 5.34 23.18 -11.36
CA SER A 170 4.30 23.66 -12.29
C SER A 170 2.92 23.06 -12.02
N VAL A 171 2.86 21.86 -11.43
CA VAL A 171 1.61 21.17 -11.06
C VAL A 171 1.23 21.48 -9.62
N VAL A 172 2.19 21.42 -8.69
CA VAL A 172 1.88 21.44 -7.25
C VAL A 172 1.99 22.82 -6.61
N GLY A 173 2.70 23.75 -7.23
CA GLY A 173 2.98 25.09 -6.70
C GLY A 173 3.97 25.09 -5.55
N TYR A 174 3.91 26.17 -4.76
CA TYR A 174 4.73 26.39 -3.57
C TYR A 174 3.89 26.25 -2.30
N LYS A 175 4.51 25.82 -1.21
CA LYS A 175 3.90 25.64 0.10
C LYS A 175 4.46 26.70 1.02
N GLU A 176 3.64 27.63 1.45
CA GLU A 176 4.02 28.62 2.46
C GLU A 176 4.01 27.99 3.86
N VAL A 177 4.67 28.63 4.83
CA VAL A 177 4.83 28.09 6.21
C VAL A 177 3.49 27.80 6.88
N HIS A 178 2.47 28.62 6.62
CA HIS A 178 1.14 28.48 7.21
C HIS A 178 0.18 27.59 6.38
N ASP A 179 0.61 27.17 5.19
CA ASP A 179 -0.20 26.33 4.32
C ASP A 179 -0.24 24.89 4.82
N LYS A 180 -1.42 24.30 4.71
CA LYS A 180 -1.68 22.88 4.94
C LYS A 180 -1.95 22.21 3.62
N TRP A 181 -1.11 21.25 3.28
CA TRP A 181 -1.22 20.41 2.09
C TRP A 181 -1.79 19.06 2.49
N ILE A 182 -2.97 18.75 1.96
CA ILE A 182 -3.71 17.53 2.28
C ILE A 182 -3.82 16.69 1.02
N GLY A 183 -3.41 15.43 1.08
CA GLY A 183 -3.65 14.49 0.01
C GLY A 183 -5.01 13.81 0.18
N VAL A 184 -5.73 13.58 -0.92
CA VAL A 184 -6.99 12.84 -0.93
C VAL A 184 -6.93 11.74 -1.98
N ALA A 185 -7.02 10.48 -1.56
CA ALA A 185 -7.14 9.31 -2.43
C ALA A 185 -8.53 8.68 -2.24
N PRO A 186 -9.52 9.11 -3.04
CA PRO A 186 -10.92 8.78 -2.79
C PRO A 186 -11.34 7.38 -3.27
N PHE A 187 -10.42 6.65 -3.91
CA PHE A 187 -10.72 5.40 -4.59
C PHE A 187 -10.03 4.19 -3.97
N ALA A 188 -10.62 3.02 -4.22
CA ALA A 188 -10.11 1.72 -3.87
C ALA A 188 -10.57 0.69 -4.91
N ALA A 189 -9.89 -0.45 -4.98
CA ALA A 189 -10.16 -1.48 -6.00
C ALA A 189 -11.57 -2.11 -5.91
N HIS A 190 -12.26 -1.98 -4.78
CA HIS A 190 -13.55 -2.60 -4.54
C HIS A 190 -14.53 -1.62 -3.90
N GLN A 191 -15.79 -1.64 -4.36
CA GLN A 191 -16.86 -0.74 -3.90
C GLN A 191 -17.01 -0.75 -2.37
N GLY A 192 -16.91 -1.90 -1.72
CA GLY A 192 -17.00 -2.00 -0.25
C GLY A 192 -15.90 -1.28 0.53
N LYS A 193 -14.92 -0.69 -0.16
CA LYS A 193 -13.84 0.12 0.42
C LYS A 193 -13.93 1.59 0.01
N VAL A 194 -14.85 1.97 -0.87
CA VAL A 194 -14.97 3.32 -1.41
C VAL A 194 -16.09 4.04 -0.67
N TYR A 195 -15.73 5.04 0.15
CA TYR A 195 -16.70 5.93 0.78
C TYR A 195 -17.55 6.62 -0.32
N PRO A 196 -18.87 6.85 -0.13
CA PRO A 196 -19.71 7.34 -1.22
C PRO A 196 -19.20 8.66 -1.78
N ILE A 197 -19.12 8.78 -3.11
CA ILE A 197 -18.52 9.92 -3.82
C ILE A 197 -19.21 11.23 -3.42
N GLU A 198 -20.53 11.20 -3.26
CA GLU A 198 -21.34 12.34 -2.83
C GLU A 198 -21.01 12.82 -1.41
N LEU A 199 -20.54 11.93 -0.54
CA LEU A 199 -20.11 12.26 0.82
C LEU A 199 -18.63 12.67 0.86
N GLN A 200 -17.81 12.08 -0.01
CA GLN A 200 -16.41 12.48 -0.20
C GLN A 200 -16.30 13.92 -0.69
N GLU A 201 -17.14 14.31 -1.65
CA GLU A 201 -17.15 15.69 -2.16
C GLU A 201 -17.48 16.70 -1.05
N GLN A 202 -18.35 16.36 -0.09
CA GLN A 202 -18.64 17.23 1.04
C GLN A 202 -17.39 17.47 1.92
N VAL A 203 -16.58 16.43 2.11
CA VAL A 203 -15.28 16.54 2.80
C VAL A 203 -14.33 17.42 2.01
N VAL A 204 -14.18 17.17 0.71
CA VAL A 204 -13.32 17.97 -0.20
C VAL A 204 -13.72 19.45 -0.18
N ARG A 205 -15.01 19.75 -0.36
CA ARG A 205 -15.56 21.10 -0.29
C ARG A 205 -15.29 21.78 1.05
N SER A 206 -15.54 21.10 2.16
CA SER A 206 -15.32 21.67 3.50
C SER A 206 -13.84 21.94 3.74
N LEU A 207 -12.97 20.98 3.47
CA LEU A 207 -11.53 21.14 3.71
C LEU A 207 -10.92 22.25 2.84
N SER A 208 -11.27 22.30 1.55
CA SER A 208 -10.76 23.29 0.59
C SER A 208 -11.35 24.69 0.72
N SER A 209 -12.38 24.88 1.56
CA SER A 209 -12.94 26.21 1.83
C SER A 209 -12.04 27.09 2.70
N ARG A 210 -11.06 26.49 3.38
CA ARG A 210 -10.09 27.20 4.23
C ARG A 210 -9.00 27.84 3.37
N GLU A 211 -8.68 29.10 3.65
CA GLU A 211 -7.74 29.87 2.83
C GLU A 211 -6.31 29.33 2.84
N ASN A 212 -5.89 28.66 3.93
CA ASN A 212 -4.56 28.08 4.06
C ASN A 212 -4.52 26.58 3.74
N VAL A 213 -5.60 25.99 3.17
CA VAL A 213 -5.63 24.56 2.83
C VAL A 213 -5.57 24.38 1.32
N LYS A 214 -4.68 23.50 0.86
CA LYS A 214 -4.61 23.02 -0.52
C LYS A 214 -4.77 21.50 -0.56
N LEU A 215 -5.68 21.03 -1.41
CA LEU A 215 -5.93 19.59 -1.58
C LEU A 215 -5.26 19.06 -2.85
N PHE A 216 -4.60 17.91 -2.74
CA PHE A 216 -4.06 17.17 -3.88
C PHE A 216 -4.82 15.86 -4.06
N LEU A 217 -5.46 15.66 -5.21
CA LEU A 217 -6.27 14.48 -5.49
C LEU A 217 -5.45 13.40 -6.21
N PHE A 218 -5.35 12.23 -5.60
CA PHE A 218 -4.63 11.07 -6.11
C PHE A 218 -5.60 10.01 -6.64
N GLY A 219 -5.24 9.40 -7.77
CA GLY A 219 -6.07 8.39 -8.44
C GLY A 219 -5.48 8.02 -9.80
N GLY A 220 -6.13 7.12 -10.51
CA GLY A 220 -5.64 6.69 -11.81
C GLY A 220 -6.70 6.05 -12.70
N GLY A 221 -6.44 6.09 -14.01
CA GLY A 221 -7.37 5.59 -15.02
C GLY A 221 -8.50 6.57 -15.35
N LYS A 222 -9.12 6.35 -16.50
CA LYS A 222 -10.00 7.36 -17.14
C LYS A 222 -11.18 7.80 -16.27
N LYS A 223 -11.83 6.87 -15.56
CA LYS A 223 -13.01 7.17 -14.72
C LYS A 223 -12.66 7.98 -13.48
N GLU A 224 -11.58 7.59 -12.80
CA GLU A 224 -11.11 8.30 -11.59
C GLU A 224 -10.64 9.71 -11.97
N VAL A 225 -9.81 9.84 -13.02
CA VAL A 225 -9.32 11.14 -13.50
C VAL A 225 -10.47 12.11 -13.80
N ALA A 226 -11.51 11.66 -14.52
CA ALA A 226 -12.66 12.50 -14.82
C ALA A 226 -13.39 13.02 -13.56
N GLN A 227 -13.57 12.16 -12.55
CA GLN A 227 -14.19 12.57 -11.28
C GLN A 227 -13.34 13.58 -10.51
N LEU A 228 -12.01 13.41 -10.51
CA LEU A 228 -11.10 14.32 -9.81
C LEU A 228 -10.96 15.67 -10.52
N GLU A 229 -11.00 15.68 -11.86
CA GLU A 229 -11.02 16.91 -12.66
C GLU A 229 -12.29 17.71 -12.42
N GLN A 230 -13.44 17.06 -12.26
CA GLN A 230 -14.68 17.72 -11.86
C GLN A 230 -14.54 18.44 -10.51
N TRP A 231 -13.97 17.79 -9.50
CA TRP A 231 -13.73 18.44 -8.19
C TRP A 231 -12.70 19.57 -8.27
N GLN A 232 -11.63 19.40 -9.05
CA GLN A 232 -10.66 20.49 -9.30
C GLN A 232 -11.34 21.72 -9.93
N GLN A 233 -12.24 21.52 -10.89
CA GLN A 233 -12.97 22.63 -11.53
C GLN A 233 -13.95 23.33 -10.58
N ALA A 234 -14.58 22.58 -9.68
CA ALA A 234 -15.55 23.11 -8.72
C ALA A 234 -14.91 23.87 -7.55
N TYR A 235 -13.67 23.53 -7.16
CA TYR A 235 -13.05 24.02 -5.93
C TYR A 235 -11.63 24.60 -6.21
N PRO A 236 -11.43 25.93 -6.13
CA PRO A 236 -10.17 26.58 -6.57
C PRO A 236 -8.88 26.11 -5.89
N ARG A 237 -8.97 25.59 -4.65
CA ARG A 237 -7.81 25.11 -3.87
C ARG A 237 -7.59 23.60 -3.97
N VAL A 238 -8.24 22.96 -4.93
CA VAL A 238 -8.14 21.52 -5.19
C VAL A 238 -7.37 21.30 -6.48
N VAL A 239 -6.36 20.44 -6.45
CA VAL A 239 -5.52 20.11 -7.61
C VAL A 239 -5.53 18.61 -7.82
N SER A 240 -6.02 18.16 -8.96
CA SER A 240 -5.89 16.77 -9.39
C SER A 240 -4.48 16.52 -9.90
N VAL A 241 -3.79 15.55 -9.30
CA VAL A 241 -2.47 15.06 -9.76
C VAL A 241 -2.57 13.72 -10.48
N ALA A 242 -3.76 13.12 -10.48
CA ALA A 242 -4.05 11.84 -11.14
C ALA A 242 -3.73 11.90 -12.64
N GLY A 243 -2.91 10.96 -13.11
CA GLY A 243 -2.47 10.88 -14.50
C GLY A 243 -1.47 11.95 -14.93
N LYS A 244 -1.11 12.90 -14.05
CA LYS A 244 -0.12 13.97 -14.32
C LYS A 244 1.26 13.64 -13.76
N LEU A 245 1.32 12.85 -12.70
CA LEU A 245 2.55 12.47 -12.01
C LEU A 245 2.84 10.97 -12.17
N LYS A 246 4.12 10.62 -12.23
CA LYS A 246 4.60 9.24 -12.09
C LYS A 246 4.67 8.88 -10.61
N MET A 247 4.70 7.57 -10.29
CA MET A 247 4.71 7.10 -8.90
C MET A 247 5.84 7.69 -8.04
N ALA A 248 7.04 7.90 -8.60
CA ALA A 248 8.14 8.52 -7.85
C ALA A 248 7.84 9.98 -7.48
N GLU A 249 7.19 10.72 -8.37
CA GLU A 249 6.74 12.11 -8.16
C GLU A 249 5.55 12.15 -7.20
N GLU A 250 4.62 11.19 -7.27
CA GLU A 250 3.55 11.05 -6.29
C GLU A 250 4.09 10.80 -4.88
N LEU A 251 5.07 9.91 -4.73
CA LEU A 251 5.73 9.65 -3.45
C LEU A 251 6.45 10.90 -2.93
N ALA A 252 7.15 11.62 -3.81
CA ALA A 252 7.79 12.88 -3.46
C ALA A 252 6.76 13.89 -2.95
N LEU A 253 5.68 14.14 -3.69
CA LEU A 253 4.59 15.02 -3.25
C LEU A 253 3.97 14.54 -1.94
N MET A 254 3.69 13.23 -1.79
CA MET A 254 3.13 12.66 -0.57
C MET A 254 3.97 13.01 0.65
N SER A 255 5.30 13.02 0.52
CA SER A 255 6.20 13.35 1.63
C SER A 255 6.06 14.80 2.12
N HIS A 256 5.57 15.73 1.30
CA HIS A 256 5.34 17.14 1.65
C HIS A 256 3.94 17.42 2.24
N LEU A 257 3.04 16.42 2.20
CA LEU A 257 1.70 16.54 2.77
C LEU A 257 1.77 16.55 4.30
N ASP A 258 0.91 17.34 4.94
CA ASP A 258 0.72 17.30 6.39
C ASP A 258 -0.11 16.07 6.79
N VAL A 259 -1.07 15.68 5.94
CA VAL A 259 -1.90 14.50 6.15
C VAL A 259 -2.45 13.96 4.83
N MET A 260 -2.62 12.65 4.77
CA MET A 260 -3.26 11.95 3.66
C MET A 260 -4.62 11.39 4.12
N LEU A 261 -5.70 11.80 3.47
CA LEU A 261 -7.01 11.14 3.56
C LEU A 261 -7.09 10.06 2.48
N ALA A 262 -7.19 8.80 2.87
CA ALA A 262 -7.25 7.68 1.93
C ALA A 262 -8.31 6.65 2.31
N MET A 263 -8.88 5.98 1.32
CA MET A 263 -9.58 4.72 1.55
C MET A 263 -8.59 3.62 2.01
N ASP A 264 -9.09 2.48 2.48
CA ASP A 264 -8.30 1.24 2.62
C ASP A 264 -7.83 0.74 1.23
N SER A 265 -6.79 1.40 0.70
CA SER A 265 -6.29 1.28 -0.67
C SER A 265 -4.77 1.43 -0.75
N GLY A 266 -4.23 1.32 -1.97
CA GLY A 266 -2.78 1.44 -2.22
C GLY A 266 -2.18 2.74 -1.71
N ASN A 267 -2.89 3.87 -1.85
CA ASN A 267 -2.38 5.19 -1.49
C ASN A 267 -2.14 5.36 0.01
N MET A 268 -2.92 4.70 0.88
CA MET A 268 -2.64 4.63 2.32
C MET A 268 -1.24 4.08 2.56
N HIS A 269 -0.88 2.98 1.88
CA HIS A 269 0.43 2.36 2.04
C HIS A 269 1.54 3.24 1.47
N LEU A 270 1.33 3.88 0.31
CA LEU A 270 2.32 4.79 -0.29
C LEU A 270 2.62 5.99 0.61
N ALA A 271 1.60 6.65 1.14
CA ALA A 271 1.75 7.77 2.07
C ALA A 271 2.48 7.33 3.36
N SER A 272 2.18 6.12 3.85
CA SER A 272 2.87 5.56 5.03
C SER A 272 4.36 5.31 4.78
N LEU A 273 4.77 4.99 3.55
CA LEU A 273 6.18 4.75 3.21
C LEU A 273 7.03 6.02 3.23
N VAL A 274 6.42 7.18 3.13
CA VAL A 274 7.11 8.48 3.11
C VAL A 274 6.93 9.25 4.43
N GLY A 275 6.40 8.57 5.46
CA GLY A 275 6.22 9.13 6.79
C GLY A 275 5.00 10.06 6.95
N THR A 276 4.12 10.15 5.94
CA THR A 276 2.95 11.02 6.01
C THR A 276 1.88 10.42 6.92
N PRO A 277 1.33 11.18 7.89
CA PRO A 277 0.17 10.75 8.67
C PRO A 277 -1.02 10.43 7.77
N VAL A 278 -1.70 9.29 8.02
CA VAL A 278 -2.84 8.86 7.23
C VAL A 278 -4.12 8.83 8.06
N VAL A 279 -5.13 9.56 7.61
CA VAL A 279 -6.54 9.32 7.98
C VAL A 279 -7.10 8.30 7.00
N SER A 280 -7.40 7.09 7.48
CA SER A 280 -7.87 5.99 6.63
C SER A 280 -9.35 5.72 6.85
N VAL A 281 -10.14 5.60 5.78
CA VAL A 281 -11.58 5.31 5.86
C VAL A 281 -11.84 3.83 5.56
N TRP A 282 -12.57 3.15 6.45
CA TRP A 282 -12.77 1.70 6.38
C TRP A 282 -14.25 1.30 6.37
N GLY A 283 -14.67 0.66 5.28
CA GLY A 283 -16.02 0.13 5.09
C GLY A 283 -16.16 -1.36 5.43
N ALA A 284 -16.30 -2.18 4.39
CA ALA A 284 -16.51 -3.63 4.47
C ALA A 284 -15.33 -4.41 5.09
N THR A 285 -14.14 -3.80 5.10
CA THR A 285 -12.89 -4.30 5.68
C THR A 285 -12.65 -3.72 7.07
N HIS A 286 -11.60 -4.18 7.76
CA HIS A 286 -11.24 -3.75 9.10
C HIS A 286 -9.72 -3.74 9.30
N PRO A 287 -9.15 -2.77 10.04
CA PRO A 287 -7.72 -2.77 10.42
C PRO A 287 -7.19 -4.09 10.97
N TYR A 288 -8.02 -4.84 11.70
CA TYR A 288 -7.68 -6.14 12.29
C TYR A 288 -7.31 -7.19 11.25
N ALA A 289 -7.60 -7.00 9.97
CA ALA A 289 -7.11 -7.90 8.91
C ALA A 289 -5.58 -7.85 8.70
N GLY A 290 -4.87 -6.92 9.37
CA GLY A 290 -3.41 -6.81 9.35
C GLY A 290 -2.86 -6.02 8.16
N PHE A 291 -3.67 -5.10 7.61
CA PHE A 291 -3.34 -4.29 6.43
C PHE A 291 -3.24 -2.79 6.72
N MET A 292 -3.09 -2.36 7.97
CA MET A 292 -2.77 -0.97 8.26
C MET A 292 -1.45 -0.54 7.60
N GLY A 293 -1.35 0.75 7.26
CA GLY A 293 -0.12 1.36 6.78
C GLY A 293 1.01 1.28 7.81
N TRP A 294 2.26 1.32 7.34
CA TRP A 294 3.43 1.27 8.22
C TRP A 294 3.45 2.45 9.18
N GLY A 295 3.67 2.20 10.46
CA GLY A 295 3.73 3.25 11.49
C GLY A 295 2.42 4.01 11.72
N GLN A 296 1.32 3.62 11.07
CA GLN A 296 0.03 4.30 11.19
C GLN A 296 -0.75 3.82 12.40
N SER A 297 -1.48 4.73 13.04
CA SER A 297 -2.30 4.44 14.23
C SER A 297 -3.74 4.11 13.86
N GLU A 298 -4.32 3.09 14.51
CA GLU A 298 -5.76 2.82 14.41
C GLU A 298 -6.63 4.00 14.92
N LYS A 299 -6.08 4.88 15.76
CA LYS A 299 -6.76 6.13 16.20
C LYS A 299 -7.09 7.07 15.03
N ASN A 300 -6.40 6.91 13.90
CA ASN A 300 -6.61 7.67 12.67
C ASN A 300 -7.46 6.91 11.64
N ALA A 301 -7.95 5.72 11.98
CA ALA A 301 -8.89 4.98 11.15
C ALA A 301 -10.33 5.47 11.43
N VAL A 302 -10.97 6.06 10.43
CA VAL A 302 -12.40 6.41 10.45
C VAL A 302 -13.20 5.17 10.06
N GLN A 303 -13.97 4.67 11.02
CA GLN A 303 -14.76 3.45 10.89
C GLN A 303 -15.91 3.47 11.89
N ILE A 304 -16.93 2.66 11.64
CA ILE A 304 -17.99 2.42 12.61
C ILE A 304 -18.03 0.95 13.04
N SER A 305 -18.58 0.70 14.21
CA SER A 305 -18.82 -0.64 14.73
C SER A 305 -20.16 -1.17 14.20
N LEU A 306 -20.12 -2.33 13.53
CA LEU A 306 -21.30 -3.04 13.07
C LEU A 306 -21.08 -4.55 13.23
N PRO A 307 -22.09 -5.33 13.69
CA PRO A 307 -21.94 -6.77 13.87
C PRO A 307 -21.52 -7.53 12.59
N CYS A 308 -21.95 -7.06 11.42
CA CYS A 308 -21.61 -7.69 10.14
C CYS A 308 -20.16 -7.41 9.70
N ARG A 309 -19.45 -6.46 10.32
CA ARG A 309 -18.14 -5.96 9.90
C ARG A 309 -17.00 -6.69 10.63
N PRO A 310 -15.89 -7.02 9.94
CA PRO A 310 -15.74 -7.01 8.48
C PRO A 310 -16.55 -8.14 7.84
N CYS A 311 -17.14 -7.89 6.67
CA CYS A 311 -17.78 -8.92 5.85
C CYS A 311 -16.84 -9.43 4.74
N SER A 312 -15.72 -8.73 4.51
CA SER A 312 -14.68 -9.14 3.56
C SER A 312 -13.30 -8.75 4.05
N ILE A 313 -12.29 -9.57 3.76
CA ILE A 313 -10.88 -9.26 4.02
C ILE A 313 -10.37 -8.18 3.07
N PHE A 314 -10.82 -8.24 1.80
CA PHE A 314 -10.31 -7.37 0.73
C PHE A 314 -11.38 -6.43 0.19
N GLY A 315 -12.61 -6.45 0.71
CA GLY A 315 -13.73 -5.67 0.18
C GLY A 315 -14.33 -6.24 -1.11
N ASN A 316 -13.83 -7.39 -1.59
CA ASN A 316 -14.22 -8.02 -2.85
C ASN A 316 -15.45 -8.95 -2.76
N LYS A 317 -16.22 -8.85 -1.67
CA LYS A 317 -17.48 -9.59 -1.49
C LYS A 317 -18.63 -8.60 -1.43
N PRO A 318 -19.82 -8.96 -1.94
CA PRO A 318 -21.02 -8.13 -1.78
C PRO A 318 -21.28 -7.80 -0.30
N CYS A 319 -21.87 -6.63 -0.06
CA CYS A 319 -22.32 -6.25 1.28
C CYS A 319 -23.42 -7.21 1.75
N ILE A 320 -23.25 -7.81 2.93
CA ILE A 320 -24.24 -8.74 3.51
C ILE A 320 -25.58 -8.03 3.79
N ARG A 321 -25.53 -6.76 4.20
CA ARG A 321 -26.72 -5.94 4.45
C ARG A 321 -27.31 -5.32 3.17
N GLY A 322 -26.55 -5.26 2.08
CA GLY A 322 -26.94 -4.58 0.84
C GLY A 322 -26.88 -3.04 0.87
N ASP A 323 -26.78 -2.41 2.03
CA ASP A 323 -26.89 -0.95 2.22
C ASP A 323 -25.54 -0.21 2.36
N TYR A 324 -24.43 -0.94 2.51
CA TYR A 324 -23.13 -0.38 2.87
C TYR A 324 -23.19 0.58 4.07
N ALA A 325 -23.98 0.25 5.10
CA ALA A 325 -24.10 1.07 6.30
C ALA A 325 -22.74 1.40 6.94
N CYS A 326 -21.76 0.48 6.87
CA CYS A 326 -20.39 0.70 7.34
C CYS A 326 -19.68 1.91 6.72
N LEU A 327 -20.13 2.36 5.55
CA LEU A 327 -19.64 3.56 4.87
C LEU A 327 -20.67 4.69 4.97
N ARG A 328 -21.96 4.41 4.72
CA ARG A 328 -23.00 5.45 4.67
C ARG A 328 -23.34 6.10 6.01
N GLN A 329 -23.05 5.43 7.13
CA GLN A 329 -23.26 6.00 8.47
C GLN A 329 -22.04 6.78 8.99
N ILE A 330 -20.91 6.74 8.28
CA ILE A 330 -19.81 7.67 8.53
C ILE A 330 -20.26 9.02 7.98
N THR A 331 -20.28 10.04 8.84
CA THR A 331 -20.61 11.41 8.42
C THR A 331 -19.36 12.11 7.87
N PRO A 332 -19.49 13.04 6.91
CA PRO A 332 -18.37 13.87 6.45
C PRO A 332 -17.63 14.57 7.59
N ASN A 333 -18.35 15.07 8.60
CA ASN A 333 -17.75 15.77 9.75
C ASN A 333 -16.78 14.89 10.54
N GLN A 334 -17.08 13.60 10.75
CA GLN A 334 -16.15 12.69 11.42
C GLN A 334 -14.80 12.55 10.69
N ILE A 335 -14.82 12.62 9.35
CA ILE A 335 -13.59 12.61 8.55
C ILE A 335 -12.88 13.95 8.65
N ILE A 336 -13.61 15.05 8.54
CA ILE A 336 -13.07 16.42 8.62
C ILE A 336 -12.37 16.65 9.96
N GLU A 337 -13.05 16.39 11.07
CA GLU A 337 -12.50 16.52 12.43
C GLU A 337 -11.26 15.64 12.62
N LYS A 338 -11.25 14.43 12.04
CA LYS A 338 -10.10 13.54 12.13
C LYS A 338 -8.90 14.10 11.36
N VAL A 339 -9.13 14.63 10.16
CA VAL A 339 -8.08 15.29 9.36
C VAL A 339 -7.55 16.51 10.10
N GLU A 340 -8.42 17.37 10.61
CA GLU A 340 -8.02 18.57 11.36
C GLU A 340 -7.25 18.26 12.64
N SER A 341 -7.55 17.16 13.33
CA SER A 341 -6.80 16.75 14.53
C SER A 341 -5.33 16.41 14.27
N LEU A 342 -4.90 16.33 13.01
CA LEU A 342 -3.52 16.05 12.59
C LEU A 342 -2.83 17.23 11.90
N LEU A 343 -3.53 18.35 11.68
CA LEU A 343 -2.98 19.58 11.09
C LEU A 343 -2.47 20.52 12.17
#